data_AF-A0AAJ0TFC7-F1
#
_entry.id   AF-A0AAJ0TFC7-F1
#
_cell.length_a   1.000
_cell.length_b   1.000
_cell.length_c   1.000
_cell.angle_alpha   90.00
_cell.angle_beta   90.00
_cell.angle_gamma   90.00
#
_symmetry.space_group_name_H-M   'P 1'
#
loop_
_entity.id
_entity.type
_entity.pdbx_description
1 polymer ?
#
loop_
_entity_poly.entity_id
_entity_poly.type
_entity_poly.pdbx_seq_one_letter_code
_entity_poly.pdbx_strand_id
1 'polypeptide(L)'
;MVIKKTIGIAGVFLIGIVLGIVISSLSPLNLTTLVNGDVSSKVKSLYELVNPGVSVSVVKIDDVNGMYKVLFKAVDVSGGVTYRETFITKDGKLLTENMVQVDPSISQLNKTHNFVDCLATKDVKVAGIANDTVTLMQFNALGGSYATKLYLSCDGGQVQQCVNSGITQVPAVIYNSKIYAGVQTIQFLGNLTGCTF
;
A
#
# COMPACT_ATOMS: atom_id res chain seq x y z
N MET A 1 -32.68 59.30 -55.74
CA MET A 1 -31.22 59.06 -55.71
C MET A 1 -30.82 58.90 -54.24
N VAL A 2 -30.69 57.66 -53.77
CA VAL A 2 -30.49 57.30 -52.36
C VAL A 2 -29.24 56.44 -52.27
N ILE A 3 -28.11 56.99 -51.80
CA ILE A 3 -27.00 56.20 -51.25
C ILE A 3 -26.30 57.04 -50.16
N LYS A 4 -26.67 56.82 -48.89
CA LYS A 4 -25.85 57.17 -47.72
C LYS A 4 -26.28 56.27 -46.55
N LYS A 5 -25.46 55.26 -46.23
CA LYS A 5 -25.23 54.67 -44.88
C LYS A 5 -24.72 53.23 -45.01
N THR A 6 -23.40 53.04 -45.07
CA THR A 6 -22.80 51.71 -44.82
C THR A 6 -21.30 51.78 -44.49
N ILE A 7 -20.87 52.73 -43.66
CA ILE A 7 -19.48 52.77 -43.18
C ILE A 7 -19.54 53.11 -41.69
N GLY A 8 -19.43 52.11 -40.82
CA GLY A 8 -19.46 52.36 -39.37
C GLY A 8 -19.61 51.14 -38.47
N ILE A 9 -19.87 49.94 -39.01
CA ILE A 9 -20.09 48.73 -38.20
C ILE A 9 -18.95 47.70 -38.35
N ALA A 10 -18.15 47.76 -39.41
CA ALA A 10 -17.06 46.80 -39.66
C ALA A 10 -15.83 46.98 -38.75
N GLY A 11 -15.62 48.15 -38.14
CA GLY A 11 -14.44 48.42 -37.31
C GLY A 11 -14.50 47.84 -35.90
N VAL A 12 -15.70 47.69 -35.33
CA VAL A 12 -15.88 47.24 -33.93
C VAL A 12 -15.78 45.70 -33.82
N PHE A 13 -16.12 44.98 -34.89
CA PHE A 13 -16.07 43.51 -34.91
C PHE A 13 -14.64 42.94 -34.99
N LEU A 14 -13.71 43.65 -35.63
CA LEU A 14 -12.32 43.19 -35.78
C LEU A 14 -11.52 43.28 -34.48
N ILE A 15 -11.79 44.27 -33.62
CA ILE A 15 -11.08 44.44 -32.34
C ILE A 15 -11.50 43.35 -31.33
N GLY A 16 -12.76 42.93 -31.33
CA GLY A 16 -13.26 41.86 -30.45
C GLY A 16 -12.66 40.48 -30.74
N ILE A 17 -12.41 40.17 -32.02
CA ILE A 17 -11.82 38.87 -32.42
C ILE A 17 -10.33 38.80 -32.03
N VAL A 18 -9.58 39.90 -32.14
CA VAL A 18 -8.16 39.92 -31.75
C VAL A 18 -8.00 39.75 -30.24
N LEU A 19 -8.85 40.37 -29.41
CA LEU A 19 -8.81 40.19 -27.95
C LEU A 19 -9.23 38.78 -27.50
N GLY A 20 -10.17 38.13 -28.19
CA GLY A 20 -10.58 36.75 -27.89
C GLY A 20 -9.48 35.70 -28.13
N ILE A 21 -8.63 35.91 -29.15
CA ILE A 21 -7.53 34.98 -29.48
C ILE A 21 -6.36 35.11 -28.50
N VAL A 22 -6.12 36.31 -27.95
CA VAL A 22 -5.06 36.52 -26.95
C VAL A 22 -5.41 35.87 -25.60
N ILE A 23 -6.69 35.78 -25.24
CA ILE A 23 -7.12 35.17 -23.98
C ILE A 23 -7.15 33.63 -24.06
N SER A 24 -7.42 33.03 -25.22
CA SER A 24 -7.38 31.57 -25.40
C SER A 24 -5.97 31.00 -25.55
N SER A 25 -4.98 31.84 -25.85
CA SER A 25 -3.55 31.46 -25.90
C SER A 25 -2.81 31.66 -24.57
N LEU A 26 -3.43 32.34 -23.59
CA LEU A 26 -3.08 32.22 -22.19
C LEU A 26 -3.51 30.81 -21.71
N SER A 27 -2.70 29.83 -22.09
CA SER A 27 -2.75 28.48 -21.53
C SER A 27 -2.79 28.65 -20.01
N PRO A 28 -3.71 27.98 -19.29
CA PRO A 28 -3.75 28.07 -17.84
C PRO A 28 -2.35 27.78 -17.33
N LEU A 29 -1.74 28.79 -16.68
CA LEU A 29 -0.42 28.66 -16.10
C LEU A 29 -0.49 27.41 -15.23
N ASN A 30 0.19 26.34 -15.65
CA ASN A 30 0.13 25.04 -14.98
C ASN A 30 0.80 25.19 -13.62
N LEU A 31 0.05 25.68 -12.62
CA LEU A 31 0.52 25.92 -11.25
C LEU A 31 1.11 24.65 -10.63
N THR A 32 0.74 23.49 -11.17
CA THR A 32 1.31 22.17 -10.88
C THR A 32 2.82 22.08 -11.14
N THR A 33 3.40 22.75 -12.14
CA THR A 33 4.85 22.67 -12.39
C THR A 33 5.67 23.43 -11.36
N LEU A 34 5.15 24.53 -10.81
CA LEU A 34 5.83 25.33 -9.77
C LEU A 34 5.89 24.59 -8.44
N VAL A 35 4.79 23.99 -7.98
CA VAL A 35 4.73 23.27 -6.70
C VAL A 35 5.57 21.98 -6.75
N ASN A 36 5.60 21.32 -7.92
CA ASN A 36 6.42 20.12 -8.12
C ASN A 36 7.93 20.40 -8.02
N GLY A 37 8.38 21.61 -8.32
CA GLY A 37 9.79 22.01 -8.24
C GLY A 37 10.33 22.01 -6.81
N ASP A 38 9.59 22.59 -5.85
CA ASP A 38 10.00 22.67 -4.44
C ASP A 38 10.04 21.29 -3.78
N VAL A 39 9.00 20.49 -3.99
CA VAL A 39 8.93 19.11 -3.47
C VAL A 39 10.06 18.24 -4.03
N SER A 40 10.33 18.35 -5.33
CA SER A 40 11.44 17.63 -5.97
C SER A 40 12.79 17.96 -5.35
N SER A 41 13.06 19.26 -5.13
CA SER A 41 14.30 19.70 -4.50
C SER A 41 14.43 19.20 -3.07
N LYS A 42 13.36 19.24 -2.26
CA LYS A 42 13.36 18.76 -0.88
C LYS A 42 13.64 17.27 -0.79
N VAL A 43 12.97 16.45 -1.62
CA VAL A 43 13.19 14.99 -1.67
C VAL A 43 14.62 14.69 -2.07
N LYS A 44 15.12 15.35 -3.13
CA LYS A 44 16.51 15.19 -3.58
C LYS A 44 17.49 15.51 -2.44
N SER A 45 17.39 16.70 -1.85
CA SER A 45 18.29 17.14 -0.77
C SER A 45 18.24 16.20 0.42
N LEU A 46 17.06 15.77 0.86
CA LEU A 46 16.95 14.85 1.99
C LEU A 46 17.70 13.53 1.72
N TYR A 47 17.43 12.87 0.60
CA TYR A 47 18.01 11.55 0.33
C TYR A 47 19.51 11.62 0.02
N GLU A 48 20.00 12.68 -0.64
CA GLU A 48 21.43 12.89 -0.87
C GLU A 48 22.17 13.21 0.45
N LEU A 49 21.55 13.96 1.36
CA LEU A 49 22.14 14.25 2.69
C LEU A 49 22.22 13.00 3.57
N VAL A 50 21.19 12.14 3.55
CA VAL A 50 21.16 10.90 4.34
C VAL A 50 22.08 9.83 3.74
N ASN A 51 22.38 9.89 2.43
CA ASN A 51 23.20 8.91 1.73
C ASN A 51 24.32 9.59 0.93
N PRO A 52 25.44 9.97 1.58
CA PRO A 52 26.56 10.62 0.89
C PRO A 52 27.07 9.82 -0.30
N GLY A 53 27.26 10.49 -1.43
CA GLY A 53 27.71 9.86 -2.69
C GLY A 53 26.59 9.24 -3.53
N VAL A 54 25.34 9.25 -3.05
CA VAL A 54 24.17 8.89 -3.86
C VAL A 54 23.67 10.13 -4.61
N SER A 55 23.36 9.97 -5.90
CA SER A 55 22.71 10.99 -6.72
C SER A 55 21.22 10.68 -6.89
N VAL A 56 20.36 11.65 -6.61
CA VAL A 56 18.90 11.47 -6.64
C VAL A 56 18.26 12.31 -7.75
N SER A 57 17.39 11.67 -8.53
CA SER A 57 16.61 12.31 -9.59
C SER A 57 15.14 11.93 -9.47
N VAL A 58 14.27 12.93 -9.35
CA VAL A 58 12.83 12.70 -9.28
C VAL A 58 12.30 12.37 -10.69
N VAL A 59 11.65 11.21 -10.79
CA VAL A 59 11.11 10.68 -12.05
C VAL A 59 9.66 11.11 -12.22
N LYS A 60 8.88 11.04 -11.14
CA LYS A 60 7.44 11.33 -11.18
C LYS A 60 6.94 11.85 -9.84
N ILE A 61 6.02 12.80 -9.88
CA ILE A 61 5.27 13.31 -8.72
C ILE A 61 3.79 13.21 -9.07
N ASP A 62 3.06 12.36 -8.36
CA ASP A 62 1.60 12.21 -8.49
C ASP A 62 0.89 12.79 -7.26
N ASP A 63 -0.27 13.41 -7.46
CA ASP A 63 -1.15 13.80 -6.36
C ASP A 63 -2.03 12.62 -5.94
N VAL A 64 -1.87 12.14 -4.70
CA VAL A 64 -2.63 11.00 -4.17
C VAL A 64 -3.08 11.31 -2.75
N ASN A 65 -4.40 11.37 -2.55
CA ASN A 65 -5.04 11.51 -1.23
C ASN A 65 -4.48 12.65 -0.35
N GLY A 66 -4.25 13.83 -0.95
CA GLY A 66 -3.74 14.99 -0.21
C GLY A 66 -2.23 14.93 0.09
N MET A 67 -1.51 13.99 -0.50
CA MET A 67 -0.03 13.93 -0.49
C MET A 67 0.51 13.88 -1.91
N TYR A 68 1.81 14.11 -2.04
CA TYR A 68 2.53 13.80 -3.27
C TYR A 68 3.19 12.43 -3.15
N LYS A 69 2.88 11.54 -4.09
CA LYS A 69 3.61 10.29 -4.31
C LYS A 69 4.78 10.60 -5.25
N VAL A 70 6.00 10.50 -4.72
CA VAL A 70 7.24 10.83 -5.43
C VAL A 70 7.97 9.53 -5.76
N LEU A 71 8.10 9.23 -7.06
CA LEU A 71 8.99 8.20 -7.57
C LEU A 71 10.32 8.85 -7.94
N PHE A 72 11.41 8.39 -7.35
CA PHE A 72 12.74 8.88 -7.65
C PHE A 72 13.73 7.74 -7.94
N LYS A 73 14.72 8.06 -8.76
CA LYS A 73 15.85 7.21 -9.10
C LYS A 73 17.06 7.65 -8.27
N ALA A 74 17.64 6.73 -7.52
CA ALA A 74 18.88 6.90 -6.77
C ALA A 74 20.01 6.10 -7.45
N VAL A 75 21.16 6.74 -7.65
CA VAL A 75 22.37 6.13 -8.22
C VAL A 75 23.47 6.20 -7.18
N ASP A 76 24.00 5.06 -6.76
CA ASP A 76 25.08 4.99 -5.78
C ASP A 76 26.47 5.20 -6.41
N VAL A 77 27.51 5.25 -5.56
CA VAL A 77 28.91 5.45 -5.97
C VAL A 77 29.47 4.32 -6.84
N SER A 78 28.88 3.13 -6.78
CA SER A 78 29.25 1.98 -7.62
C SER A 78 28.49 1.95 -8.96
N GLY A 79 27.60 2.92 -9.19
CA GLY A 79 26.73 2.98 -10.36
C GLY A 79 25.46 2.12 -10.22
N GLY A 80 25.20 1.55 -9.04
CA GLY A 80 23.98 0.82 -8.74
C GLY A 80 22.76 1.74 -8.80
N VAL A 81 21.73 1.32 -9.54
CA VAL A 81 20.50 2.10 -9.74
C VAL A 81 19.36 1.49 -8.96
N THR A 82 18.70 2.29 -8.13
CA THR A 82 17.48 1.90 -7.41
C THR A 82 16.36 2.91 -7.65
N TYR A 83 15.13 2.42 -7.74
CA TYR A 83 13.93 3.25 -7.79
C TYR A 83 13.19 3.12 -6.47
N ARG A 84 12.78 4.25 -5.90
CA ARG A 84 12.07 4.31 -4.63
C ARG A 84 10.85 5.20 -4.75
N GLU A 85 9.82 4.80 -4.02
CA GLU A 85 8.60 5.59 -3.86
C GLU A 85 8.56 6.15 -2.45
N THR A 86 8.15 7.39 -2.32
CA THR A 86 7.90 8.05 -1.02
C THR A 86 6.67 8.94 -1.11
N PHE A 87 6.08 9.23 0.03
CA PHE A 87 4.91 10.09 0.15
C PHE A 87 5.27 11.30 0.99
N ILE A 88 4.97 12.49 0.47
CA ILE A 88 5.30 13.76 1.14
C ILE A 88 4.05 14.65 1.20
N THR A 89 3.84 15.32 2.34
CA THR A 89 2.74 16.27 2.47
C THR A 89 2.89 17.43 1.50
N LYS A 90 1.77 18.09 1.14
CA LYS A 90 1.77 19.22 0.19
C LYS A 90 2.66 20.39 0.60
N ASP A 91 2.85 20.57 1.91
CA ASP A 91 3.75 21.59 2.47
C ASP A 91 5.22 21.13 2.56
N GLY A 92 5.51 19.88 2.22
CA GLY A 92 6.85 19.31 2.20
C GLY A 92 7.45 19.04 3.58
N LYS A 93 6.65 19.05 4.66
CA LYS A 93 7.15 18.92 6.04
C LYS A 93 7.24 17.49 6.55
N LEU A 94 6.35 16.61 6.07
CA LEU A 94 6.28 15.22 6.50
C LEU A 94 6.53 14.30 5.33
N LEU A 95 7.34 13.27 5.56
CA LEU A 95 7.67 12.24 4.59
C LEU A 95 7.45 10.86 5.21
N THR A 96 6.87 9.94 4.46
CA THR A 96 6.76 8.53 4.82
C THR A 96 7.01 7.66 3.59
N GLU A 97 7.69 6.53 3.79
CA GLU A 97 7.92 5.54 2.74
C GLU A 97 6.75 4.55 2.64
N ASN A 98 5.97 4.42 3.72
CA ASN A 98 4.89 3.44 3.81
C ASN A 98 3.56 4.17 4.04
N MET A 99 2.72 4.19 3.01
CA MET A 99 1.34 4.65 3.11
C MET A 99 0.42 3.44 3.22
N VAL A 100 -0.28 3.33 4.35
CA VAL A 100 -1.31 2.31 4.54
C VAL A 100 -2.64 2.89 4.09
N GLN A 101 -3.27 2.27 3.09
CA GLN A 101 -4.62 2.67 2.67
C GLN A 101 -5.63 2.07 3.66
N VAL A 102 -6.26 2.94 4.45
CA VAL A 102 -7.13 2.53 5.56
C VAL A 102 -8.26 1.61 5.11
N ASP A 103 -9.05 1.98 4.09
CA ASP A 103 -10.23 1.18 3.69
C ASP A 103 -9.86 -0.20 3.11
N PRO A 104 -8.90 -0.32 2.16
CA PRO A 104 -8.42 -1.63 1.73
C PRO A 104 -7.84 -2.47 2.86
N SER A 105 -7.11 -1.85 3.79
CA SER A 105 -6.56 -2.55 4.96
C SER A 105 -7.67 -3.04 5.90
N ILE A 106 -8.68 -2.22 6.18
CA ILE A 106 -9.86 -2.64 6.96
C ILE A 106 -10.58 -3.80 6.25
N SER A 107 -10.79 -3.70 4.94
CA SER A 107 -11.44 -4.76 4.16
C SER A 107 -10.63 -6.07 4.22
N GLN A 108 -9.31 -5.99 4.12
CA GLN A 108 -8.42 -7.16 4.19
C GLN A 108 -8.39 -7.78 5.58
N LEU A 109 -8.37 -6.95 6.63
CA LEU A 109 -8.45 -7.41 8.02
C LEU A 109 -9.79 -8.10 8.29
N ASN A 110 -10.90 -7.53 7.83
CA ASN A 110 -12.23 -8.13 7.97
C ASN A 110 -12.32 -9.49 7.28
N LYS A 111 -11.79 -9.63 6.06
CA LYS A 111 -11.71 -10.93 5.36
C LYS A 111 -10.92 -11.96 6.17
N THR A 112 -9.77 -11.55 6.68
CA THR A 112 -8.91 -12.41 7.51
C THR A 112 -9.62 -12.82 8.80
N HIS A 113 -10.29 -11.89 9.48
CA HIS A 113 -11.04 -12.17 10.70
C HIS A 113 -12.19 -13.14 10.44
N ASN A 114 -13.00 -12.89 9.41
CA ASN A 114 -14.10 -13.76 9.02
C ASN A 114 -13.61 -15.18 8.69
N PHE A 115 -12.46 -15.30 8.00
CA PHE A 115 -11.85 -16.59 7.72
C PHE A 115 -11.46 -17.32 9.02
N VAL A 116 -10.75 -16.65 9.94
CA VAL A 116 -10.36 -17.22 11.24
C VAL A 116 -11.58 -17.58 12.10
N ASP A 117 -12.63 -16.77 12.10
CA ASP A 117 -13.87 -17.05 12.83
C ASP A 117 -14.61 -18.25 12.25
N CYS A 118 -14.59 -18.40 10.93
CA CYS A 118 -15.08 -19.60 10.27
C CYS A 118 -14.27 -20.83 10.69
N LEU A 119 -12.93 -20.77 10.70
CA LEU A 119 -12.07 -21.86 11.17
C LEU A 119 -12.38 -22.24 12.62
N ALA A 120 -12.55 -21.24 13.50
CA ALA A 120 -12.89 -21.46 14.90
C ALA A 120 -14.26 -22.14 15.06
N THR A 121 -15.26 -21.70 14.27
CA THR A 121 -16.61 -22.30 14.24
C THR A 121 -16.60 -23.74 13.74
N LYS A 122 -15.63 -24.09 12.88
CA LYS A 122 -15.38 -25.45 12.39
C LYS A 122 -14.48 -26.27 13.33
N ASP A 123 -14.22 -25.77 14.53
CA ASP A 123 -13.36 -26.37 15.56
C ASP A 123 -11.94 -26.71 15.08
N VAL A 124 -11.41 -25.87 14.18
CA VAL A 124 -9.99 -25.96 13.78
C VAL A 124 -9.12 -25.49 14.94
N LYS A 125 -8.10 -26.27 15.27
CA LYS A 125 -7.06 -25.88 16.25
C LYS A 125 -5.69 -25.86 15.59
N VAL A 126 -4.81 -25.00 16.08
CA VAL A 126 -3.40 -24.95 15.71
C VAL A 126 -2.58 -25.28 16.96
N ALA A 127 -2.10 -26.51 17.02
CA ALA A 127 -1.16 -26.96 18.03
C ALA A 127 0.20 -26.29 17.81
N GLY A 128 0.80 -25.71 18.85
CA GLY A 128 2.08 -25.04 18.73
C GLY A 128 2.74 -24.66 20.05
N ILE A 129 3.95 -24.11 19.94
CA ILE A 129 4.77 -23.61 21.06
C ILE A 129 4.80 -22.08 20.96
N ALA A 130 4.45 -21.36 22.02
CA ALA A 130 4.18 -19.92 21.94
C ALA A 130 5.37 -19.08 21.43
N ASN A 131 6.59 -19.52 21.72
CA ASN A 131 7.84 -18.84 21.33
C ASN A 131 8.59 -19.55 20.20
N ASP A 132 7.96 -20.51 19.52
CA ASP A 132 8.57 -21.19 18.39
C ASP A 132 8.35 -20.38 17.10
N THR A 133 9.44 -20.13 16.36
CA THR A 133 9.43 -19.33 15.13
C THR A 133 8.44 -19.87 14.10
N VAL A 134 8.35 -21.20 13.95
CA VAL A 134 7.49 -21.82 12.93
C VAL A 134 6.02 -21.71 13.31
N THR A 135 5.71 -21.85 14.60
CA THR A 135 4.38 -21.59 15.17
C THR A 135 3.97 -20.13 14.95
N LEU A 136 4.86 -19.18 15.22
CA LEU A 136 4.61 -17.76 14.97
C LEU A 136 4.39 -17.47 13.47
N MET A 137 5.13 -18.14 12.58
CA MET A 137 4.91 -18.04 11.13
C MET A 137 3.51 -18.51 10.75
N GLN A 138 3.02 -19.61 11.32
CA GLN A 138 1.65 -20.08 11.08
C GLN A 138 0.60 -19.05 11.50
N PHE A 139 0.74 -18.43 12.68
CA PHE A 139 -0.22 -17.42 13.13
C PHE A 139 -0.14 -16.14 12.31
N ASN A 140 1.06 -15.68 11.98
CA ASN A 140 1.25 -14.52 11.09
C ASN A 140 0.59 -14.74 9.73
N ALA A 141 0.67 -15.95 9.16
CA ALA A 141 0.00 -16.30 7.91
C ALA A 141 -1.53 -16.29 8.01
N LEU A 142 -2.11 -16.39 9.21
CA LEU A 142 -3.56 -16.45 9.45
C LEU A 142 -4.17 -15.14 9.96
N GLY A 143 -3.40 -14.06 10.07
CA GLY A 143 -3.87 -12.78 10.65
C GLY A 143 -3.23 -12.39 11.97
N GLY A 144 -2.07 -12.99 12.29
CA GLY A 144 -1.27 -12.64 13.45
C GLY A 144 -1.98 -12.91 14.76
N SER A 145 -2.10 -11.87 15.60
CA SER A 145 -2.68 -11.98 16.94
C SER A 145 -4.13 -12.46 16.92
N TYR A 146 -4.93 -12.14 15.91
CA TYR A 146 -6.32 -12.57 15.84
C TYR A 146 -6.47 -14.10 15.71
N ALA A 147 -5.52 -14.74 15.04
CA ALA A 147 -5.51 -16.19 14.83
C ALA A 147 -5.16 -16.99 16.09
N THR A 148 -4.65 -16.35 17.16
CA THR A 148 -4.34 -17.02 18.44
C THR A 148 -5.57 -17.64 19.11
N LYS A 149 -6.79 -17.27 18.73
CA LYS A 149 -8.01 -17.96 19.19
C LYS A 149 -8.10 -19.42 18.75
N LEU A 150 -7.37 -19.80 17.70
CA LEU A 150 -7.26 -21.17 17.22
C LEU A 150 -6.19 -21.97 17.99
N TYR A 151 -5.42 -21.31 18.86
CA TYR A 151 -4.23 -21.88 19.47
C TYR A 151 -4.54 -23.00 20.46
N LEU A 152 -3.82 -24.11 20.31
CA LEU A 152 -3.71 -25.19 21.29
C LEU A 152 -2.25 -25.24 21.76
N SER A 153 -1.99 -24.95 23.03
CA SER A 153 -0.63 -24.94 23.55
C SER A 153 -0.08 -26.36 23.70
N CYS A 154 1.12 -26.55 23.17
CA CYS A 154 1.98 -27.72 23.39
C CYS A 154 3.25 -27.33 24.16
N ASP A 155 3.16 -26.33 25.04
CA ASP A 155 4.28 -25.87 25.88
C ASP A 155 4.36 -26.64 27.20
N GLY A 156 5.58 -26.79 27.73
CA GLY A 156 5.82 -27.26 29.10
C GLY A 156 5.05 -28.52 29.47
N GLY A 157 4.18 -28.42 30.48
CA GLY A 157 3.36 -29.56 30.95
C GLY A 157 2.33 -30.08 29.94
N GLN A 158 2.00 -29.31 28.89
CA GLN A 158 1.04 -29.71 27.86
C GLN A 158 1.66 -30.55 26.73
N VAL A 159 2.99 -30.64 26.67
CA VAL A 159 3.71 -31.43 25.64
C VAL A 159 3.20 -32.88 25.62
N GLN A 160 3.06 -33.51 26.80
CA GLN A 160 2.63 -34.91 26.86
C GLN A 160 1.20 -35.11 26.35
N GLN A 161 0.29 -34.15 26.59
CA GLN A 161 -1.05 -34.20 26.05
C GLN A 161 -1.05 -34.10 24.52
N CYS A 162 -0.21 -33.23 23.96
CA CYS A 162 -0.07 -33.12 22.51
C CYS A 162 0.48 -34.40 21.89
N VAL A 163 1.54 -34.97 22.47
CA VAL A 163 2.12 -36.24 22.02
C VAL A 163 1.10 -37.38 22.11
N ASN A 164 0.36 -37.48 23.21
CA ASN A 164 -0.68 -38.51 23.38
C ASN A 164 -1.85 -38.34 22.39
N SER A 165 -2.06 -37.13 21.88
CA SER A 165 -3.06 -36.82 20.85
C SER A 165 -2.56 -37.11 19.44
N GLY A 166 -1.33 -37.62 19.28
CA GLY A 166 -0.73 -37.94 17.97
C GLY A 166 -0.01 -36.76 17.31
N ILE A 167 0.20 -35.65 18.01
CA ILE A 167 0.93 -34.49 17.50
C ILE A 167 2.43 -34.77 17.65
N THR A 168 3.10 -35.01 16.52
CA THR A 168 4.53 -35.34 16.47
C THR A 168 5.42 -34.16 16.09
N GLN A 169 4.85 -33.09 15.53
CA GLN A 169 5.56 -31.86 15.18
C GLN A 169 4.65 -30.64 15.37
N VAL A 170 5.26 -29.49 15.61
CA VAL A 170 4.60 -28.19 15.70
C VAL A 170 5.13 -27.22 14.64
N PRO A 171 4.32 -26.29 14.14
CA PRO A 171 2.88 -26.22 14.32
C PRO A 171 2.18 -27.40 13.65
N ALA A 172 0.98 -27.74 14.13
CA ALA A 172 0.12 -28.74 13.50
C ALA A 172 -1.34 -28.27 13.55
N VAL A 173 -2.04 -28.38 12.43
CA VAL A 173 -3.47 -28.06 12.36
C VAL A 173 -4.29 -29.31 12.64
N ILE A 174 -5.27 -29.18 13.53
CA ILE A 174 -6.19 -30.24 13.91
C ILE A 174 -7.57 -29.88 13.37
N TYR A 175 -8.16 -30.79 12.59
CA TYR A 175 -9.51 -30.63 12.05
C TYR A 175 -10.15 -32.00 11.79
N ASN A 176 -11.39 -32.22 12.27
CA ASN A 176 -12.11 -33.50 12.15
C ASN A 176 -11.26 -34.71 12.57
N SER A 177 -10.59 -34.62 13.72
CA SER A 177 -9.69 -35.65 14.28
C SER A 177 -8.48 -36.00 13.39
N LYS A 178 -8.21 -35.23 12.33
CA LYS A 178 -7.00 -35.36 11.51
C LYS A 178 -6.00 -34.29 11.87
N ILE A 179 -4.73 -34.66 11.85
CA ILE A 179 -3.59 -33.80 12.15
C ILE A 179 -2.84 -33.52 10.84
N TYR A 180 -2.69 -32.23 10.54
CA TYR A 180 -1.98 -31.72 9.38
C TYR A 180 -0.72 -31.02 9.86
N ALA A 181 0.38 -31.72 9.69
CA ALA A 181 1.64 -31.39 10.30
C ALA A 181 2.35 -30.26 9.51
N GLY A 182 2.94 -29.29 10.21
CA GLY A 182 3.66 -28.17 9.60
C GLY A 182 2.78 -26.96 9.28
N VAL A 183 3.39 -25.92 8.72
CA VAL A 183 2.70 -24.67 8.36
C VAL A 183 1.75 -24.90 7.18
N GLN A 184 0.49 -24.55 7.37
CA GLN A 184 -0.58 -24.61 6.40
C GLN A 184 -0.94 -23.22 5.89
N THR A 185 -1.19 -23.11 4.59
CA THR A 185 -1.59 -21.86 3.93
C THR A 185 -3.08 -21.59 4.12
N ILE A 186 -3.51 -20.33 3.97
CA ILE A 186 -4.92 -19.94 3.93
C ILE A 186 -5.68 -20.77 2.86
N GLN A 187 -5.09 -20.95 1.67
CA GLN A 187 -5.72 -21.71 0.59
C GLN A 187 -5.93 -23.19 0.97
N PHE A 188 -4.93 -23.82 1.60
CA PHE A 188 -5.06 -25.20 2.08
C PHE A 188 -6.22 -25.33 3.08
N LEU A 189 -6.26 -24.44 4.07
CA LEU A 189 -7.29 -24.45 5.10
C LEU A 189 -8.67 -24.12 4.56
N GLY A 190 -8.76 -23.21 3.59
CA GLY A 190 -10.00 -22.90 2.89
C GLY A 190 -10.55 -24.12 2.14
N ASN A 191 -9.69 -24.81 1.38
CA ASN A 191 -10.09 -26.04 0.69
C ASN A 191 -10.49 -27.17 1.66
N LEU A 192 -9.80 -27.26 2.81
CA LEU A 192 -10.04 -28.28 3.82
C LEU A 192 -11.37 -28.06 4.58
N THR A 193 -11.70 -26.81 4.90
CA THR A 193 -12.79 -26.46 5.83
C THR A 193 -14.02 -25.89 5.14
N GLY A 194 -13.87 -25.44 3.88
CA GLY A 194 -14.87 -24.68 3.14
C GLY A 194 -14.93 -23.20 3.54
N CYS A 195 -14.04 -22.72 4.42
CA CYS A 195 -13.96 -21.31 4.79
C CYS A 195 -13.39 -20.47 3.65
N THR A 196 -13.96 -19.28 3.42
CA THR A 196 -13.57 -18.37 2.33
C THR A 196 -12.81 -17.16 2.86
N PHE A 197 -11.85 -16.70 2.07
CA PHE A 197 -10.98 -15.55 2.35
C PHE A 197 -11.18 -14.46 1.30
#